data_AF-A0A6H9Z258-F1
#
_entry.id   AF-A0A6H9Z258-F1
#
_cell.length_a   1.000
_cell.length_b   1.000
_cell.length_c   1.000
_cell.angle_alpha   90.00
_cell.angle_beta   90.00
_cell.angle_gamma   90.00
#
_symmetry.space_group_name_H-M   'P 1'
#
loop_
_entity.id
_entity.type
_entity.pdbx_description
1 polymer ?
#
loop_
_entity_poly.entity_id
_entity_poly.type
_entity_poly.pdbx_seq_one_letter_code
_entity_poly.pdbx_strand_id
1 'polypeptide(L)'
;MSDMAVGLLEVDSGDAPSFTITVNPYDNTTAMTAQITSPAGTVTPFTMTGSGGGQTWTGNGPILTELGEYTAKFTVTGTGAGVHYYTVIVATPPPLTSDLRRLRLLIADTNPANRIFRVDELADFLDLEGGNVKLAAAQALGVIATSEVLISKVIRTQDLSTDGAKVAAELRARAADLRQQAGEGDGDDSVGFDIVDMVHPWNRRGSERAEFEEI
;
A
#
# COMPACT_ATOMS: atom_id res chain seq x y z
N MET A 1 -32.29 7.52 -25.29
CA MET A 1 -31.98 6.50 -24.27
C MET A 1 -30.66 6.92 -23.67
N SER A 2 -30.66 7.38 -22.41
CA SER A 2 -29.43 7.77 -21.73
C SER A 2 -28.62 6.50 -21.45
N ASP A 3 -27.37 6.48 -21.91
CA ASP A 3 -26.46 5.35 -21.75
C ASP A 3 -26.22 5.15 -20.26
N MET A 4 -26.66 4.01 -19.72
CA MET A 4 -26.60 3.74 -18.29
C MET A 4 -25.15 3.33 -17.98
N ALA A 5 -24.32 4.29 -17.56
CA ALA A 5 -22.98 3.97 -17.11
C ALA A 5 -23.07 3.14 -15.82
N VAL A 6 -22.60 1.90 -15.89
CA VAL A 6 -22.46 0.97 -14.77
C VAL A 6 -20.97 0.85 -14.45
N GLY A 7 -20.58 1.22 -13.23
CA GLY A 7 -19.23 0.99 -12.71
C GLY A 7 -19.20 -0.13 -11.65
N LEU A 8 -18.02 -0.73 -11.46
CA LEU A 8 -17.72 -1.64 -10.36
C LEU A 8 -16.63 -1.01 -9.50
N LEU A 9 -16.80 -1.08 -8.18
CA LEU A 9 -15.81 -0.66 -7.20
C LEU A 9 -15.72 -1.71 -6.09
N GLU A 10 -14.52 -2.09 -5.70
CA GLU A 10 -14.28 -2.97 -4.56
C GLU A 10 -13.72 -2.14 -3.40
N VAL A 11 -14.24 -2.37 -2.20
CA VAL A 11 -13.90 -1.61 -0.99
C VAL A 11 -13.84 -2.56 0.20
N ASP A 12 -12.94 -2.29 1.13
CA ASP A 12 -12.89 -3.01 2.40
C ASP A 12 -13.97 -2.51 3.37
N SER A 13 -14.51 -3.41 4.19
CA SER A 13 -15.41 -3.04 5.26
C SER A 13 -14.70 -2.11 6.26
N GLY A 14 -15.26 -0.93 6.48
CA GLY A 14 -14.68 0.14 7.29
C GLY A 14 -14.15 1.31 6.48
N ASP A 15 -14.12 1.20 5.14
CA ASP A 15 -13.68 2.27 4.24
C ASP A 15 -14.85 2.98 3.55
N ALA A 16 -14.56 4.18 3.05
CA ALA A 16 -15.50 4.97 2.26
C ALA A 16 -15.13 4.89 0.76
N PRO A 17 -16.08 4.53 -0.14
CA PRO A 17 -15.82 4.54 -1.58
C PRO A 17 -15.60 5.97 -2.09
N SER A 18 -14.66 6.15 -3.03
CA SER A 18 -14.46 7.42 -3.72
C SER A 18 -15.04 7.36 -5.14
N PHE A 19 -15.69 8.46 -5.57
CA PHE A 19 -16.36 8.54 -6.85
C PHE A 19 -15.91 9.77 -7.64
N THR A 20 -15.77 9.59 -8.96
CA THR A 20 -15.60 10.67 -9.94
C THR A 20 -16.55 10.42 -11.10
N ILE A 21 -17.44 11.37 -11.36
CA ILE A 21 -18.44 11.29 -12.44
C ILE A 21 -18.26 12.48 -13.37
N THR A 22 -18.23 12.23 -14.68
CA THR A 22 -18.23 13.27 -15.71
C THR A 22 -19.58 13.31 -16.41
N VAL A 23 -20.13 14.51 -16.57
CA VAL A 23 -21.41 14.78 -17.22
C VAL A 23 -21.17 15.51 -18.53
N ASN A 24 -21.83 15.07 -19.60
CA ASN A 24 -21.84 15.74 -20.90
C ASN A 24 -23.18 15.45 -21.61
N PRO A 25 -23.90 16.45 -22.15
CA PRO A 25 -23.64 17.90 -22.06
C PRO A 25 -23.78 18.44 -20.62
N TYR A 26 -23.17 19.57 -20.33
CA TYR A 26 -23.24 20.24 -19.03
C TYR A 26 -23.33 21.77 -19.16
N ASP A 27 -23.89 22.42 -18.16
CA ASP A 27 -23.84 23.87 -17.96
C ASP A 27 -24.08 24.23 -16.48
N ASN A 28 -24.18 25.52 -16.16
CA ASN A 28 -24.38 26.00 -14.78
C ASN A 28 -25.72 25.58 -14.13
N THR A 29 -26.61 24.90 -14.87
CA THR A 29 -27.84 24.30 -14.34
C THR A 29 -27.67 22.81 -13.99
N THR A 30 -26.57 22.19 -14.43
CA THR A 30 -26.24 20.80 -14.11
C THR A 30 -26.01 20.65 -12.61
N ALA A 31 -26.79 19.79 -11.97
CA ALA A 31 -26.66 19.46 -10.55
C ALA A 31 -26.71 17.95 -10.33
N MET A 32 -26.13 17.46 -9.24
CA MET A 32 -26.07 16.03 -8.91
C MET A 32 -26.50 15.76 -7.48
N THR A 33 -27.27 14.70 -7.29
CA THR A 33 -27.53 14.07 -5.99
C THR A 33 -26.96 12.65 -6.00
N ALA A 34 -26.47 12.19 -4.85
CA ALA A 34 -25.88 10.87 -4.72
C ALA A 34 -26.42 10.15 -3.48
N GLN A 35 -26.65 8.84 -3.63
CA GLN A 35 -27.06 7.96 -2.55
C GLN A 35 -26.44 6.58 -2.74
N ILE A 36 -26.21 5.86 -1.66
CA ILE A 36 -25.78 4.46 -1.68
C ILE A 36 -26.78 3.61 -0.91
N THR A 37 -27.11 2.44 -1.47
CA THR A 37 -28.06 1.49 -0.89
C THR A 37 -27.31 0.27 -0.38
N SER A 38 -27.47 -0.07 0.89
CA SER A 38 -26.85 -1.24 1.50
C SER A 38 -27.48 -2.56 1.05
N PRO A 39 -26.82 -3.71 1.27
CA PRO A 39 -27.40 -5.03 1.02
C PRO A 39 -28.73 -5.24 1.75
N ALA A 40 -28.87 -4.69 2.97
CA ALA A 40 -30.13 -4.67 3.72
C ALA A 40 -31.18 -3.67 3.19
N GLY A 41 -30.88 -2.91 2.12
CA GLY A 41 -31.79 -1.93 1.52
C GLY A 41 -31.77 -0.54 2.17
N THR A 42 -30.82 -0.27 3.07
CA THR A 42 -30.72 1.06 3.72
C THR A 42 -30.14 2.07 2.75
N VAL A 43 -30.87 3.16 2.48
CA VAL A 43 -30.43 4.23 1.58
C VAL A 43 -29.76 5.35 2.38
N THR A 44 -28.51 5.66 2.05
CA THR A 44 -27.72 6.72 2.69
C THR A 44 -27.32 7.77 1.64
N PRO A 45 -27.78 9.03 1.76
CA PRO A 45 -27.34 10.11 0.88
C PRO A 45 -25.91 10.56 1.23
N PHE A 46 -25.18 11.04 0.23
CA PHE A 46 -23.86 11.66 0.42
C PHE A 46 -23.63 12.80 -0.59
N THR A 47 -22.65 13.65 -0.29
CA THR A 47 -22.40 14.86 -1.07
C THR A 47 -21.37 14.61 -2.17
N MET A 48 -21.66 15.14 -3.36
CA MET A 48 -20.72 15.27 -4.47
C MET A 48 -20.42 16.75 -4.69
N THR A 49 -19.17 17.08 -4.96
CA THR A 49 -18.71 18.44 -5.26
C THR A 49 -18.51 18.60 -6.75
N GLY A 50 -19.28 19.52 -7.36
CA GLY A 50 -19.18 19.84 -8.78
C GLY A 50 -18.05 20.83 -9.09
N SER A 51 -17.42 20.67 -10.25
CA SER A 51 -16.40 21.56 -10.80
C SER A 51 -16.60 21.73 -12.32
N GLY A 52 -15.94 22.73 -12.91
CA GLY A 52 -16.04 22.99 -14.36
C GLY A 52 -17.45 23.35 -14.83
N GLY A 53 -18.25 24.02 -13.99
CA GLY A 53 -19.64 24.37 -14.31
C GLY A 53 -20.57 23.15 -14.38
N GLY A 54 -20.33 22.12 -13.57
CA GLY A 54 -21.15 20.90 -13.52
C GLY A 54 -20.65 19.74 -14.38
N GLN A 55 -19.49 19.90 -15.04
CA GLN A 55 -18.87 18.86 -15.85
C GLN A 55 -18.37 17.66 -15.02
N THR A 56 -17.66 17.92 -13.93
CA THR A 56 -16.99 16.87 -13.14
C THR A 56 -17.41 16.94 -11.69
N TRP A 57 -17.84 15.81 -11.14
CA TRP A 57 -18.31 15.67 -9.77
C TRP A 57 -17.45 14.66 -9.03
N THR A 58 -16.89 15.06 -7.88
CA THR A 58 -16.10 14.18 -7.01
C THR A 58 -16.66 14.16 -5.60
N GLY A 59 -16.55 13.02 -4.93
CA GLY A 59 -17.02 12.87 -3.56
C GLY A 59 -16.73 11.49 -2.99
N ASN A 60 -16.78 11.40 -1.67
CA ASN A 60 -16.64 10.15 -0.94
C ASN A 60 -18.01 9.74 -0.39
N GLY A 61 -18.34 8.46 -0.52
CA GLY A 61 -19.50 7.86 0.11
C GLY A 61 -19.34 7.76 1.65
N PRO A 62 -20.36 7.23 2.35
CA PRO A 62 -20.24 6.91 3.75
C PRO A 62 -19.27 5.74 3.97
N ILE A 63 -18.75 5.60 5.19
CA ILE A 63 -18.02 4.40 5.61
C ILE A 63 -18.96 3.20 5.55
N LEU A 64 -18.58 2.15 4.82
CA LEU A 64 -19.41 0.96 4.61
C LEU A 64 -18.92 -0.17 5.50
N THR A 65 -19.77 -0.70 6.38
CA THR A 65 -19.40 -1.75 7.35
C THR A 65 -20.15 -3.06 7.15
N GLU A 66 -21.28 -3.05 6.45
CA GLU A 66 -22.01 -4.27 6.10
C GLU A 66 -21.29 -4.91 4.90
N LEU A 67 -21.14 -6.23 4.92
CA LEU A 67 -20.50 -6.95 3.82
C LEU A 67 -21.52 -7.20 2.70
N GLY A 68 -21.05 -7.21 1.46
CA GLY A 68 -21.84 -7.57 0.30
C GLY A 68 -21.95 -6.45 -0.74
N GLU A 69 -22.95 -6.57 -1.59
CA GLU A 69 -23.15 -5.69 -2.73
C GLU A 69 -24.00 -4.46 -2.36
N TYR A 70 -23.43 -3.28 -2.56
CA TYR A 70 -24.10 -2.00 -2.47
C TYR A 70 -24.39 -1.45 -3.86
N THR A 71 -25.46 -0.66 -3.97
CA THR A 71 -25.75 0.11 -5.17
C THR A 71 -25.62 1.60 -4.90
N ALA A 72 -24.60 2.23 -5.46
CA ALA A 72 -24.49 3.69 -5.51
C ALA A 72 -25.24 4.23 -6.72
N LYS A 73 -26.06 5.26 -6.52
CA LYS A 73 -26.88 5.92 -7.52
C LYS A 73 -26.60 7.41 -7.52
N PHE A 74 -26.28 7.94 -8.69
CA PHE A 74 -26.06 9.35 -8.94
C PHE A 74 -27.15 9.85 -9.87
N THR A 75 -27.89 10.86 -9.45
CA THR A 75 -28.96 11.47 -10.27
C THR A 75 -28.52 12.86 -10.67
N VAL A 76 -28.34 13.07 -11.97
CA VAL A 76 -28.03 14.36 -12.58
C VAL A 76 -29.33 15.03 -13.01
N THR A 77 -29.48 16.31 -12.70
CA THR A 77 -30.61 17.16 -13.09
C THR A 77 -30.11 18.39 -13.88
N GLY A 78 -30.98 19.01 -14.67
CA GLY A 78 -30.62 20.13 -15.54
C GLY A 78 -30.06 19.66 -16.89
N THR A 79 -29.11 20.40 -17.45
CA THR A 79 -28.40 19.98 -18.67
C THR A 79 -27.58 18.72 -18.39
N GLY A 80 -27.72 17.70 -19.24
CA GLY A 80 -27.09 16.39 -19.02
C GLY A 80 -27.85 15.47 -18.06
N ALA A 81 -29.13 15.74 -17.79
CA ALA A 81 -29.93 14.92 -16.87
C ALA A 81 -29.87 13.42 -17.18
N GLY A 82 -29.70 12.62 -16.13
CA GLY A 82 -29.43 11.19 -16.26
C GLY A 82 -29.22 10.53 -14.90
N VAL A 83 -29.04 9.20 -14.93
CA VAL A 83 -28.75 8.41 -13.74
C VAL A 83 -27.54 7.52 -14.02
N HIS A 84 -26.59 7.50 -13.09
CA HIS A 84 -25.44 6.60 -13.11
C HIS A 84 -25.53 5.64 -11.94
N TYR A 85 -25.16 4.39 -12.17
CA TYR A 85 -25.14 3.36 -11.14
C TYR A 85 -23.74 2.79 -10.97
N TYR A 86 -23.36 2.53 -9.73
CA TYR A 86 -22.14 1.80 -9.40
C TYR A 86 -22.50 0.66 -8.48
N THR A 87 -21.98 -0.52 -8.80
CA THR A 87 -21.95 -1.65 -7.90
C THR A 87 -20.72 -1.50 -7.02
N VAL A 88 -20.91 -1.48 -5.71
CA VAL A 88 -19.81 -1.42 -4.75
C VAL A 88 -19.79 -2.73 -3.97
N ILE A 89 -18.74 -3.53 -4.14
CA ILE A 89 -18.57 -4.79 -3.41
C ILE A 89 -17.78 -4.47 -2.14
N VAL A 90 -18.39 -4.75 -0.98
CA VAL A 90 -17.73 -4.59 0.32
C VAL A 90 -17.33 -5.95 0.86
N ALA A 91 -16.03 -6.15 1.03
CA ALA A 91 -15.44 -7.38 1.54
C ALA A 91 -14.85 -7.19 2.93
N THR A 92 -14.63 -8.29 3.65
CA THR A 92 -13.88 -8.23 4.91
C THR A 92 -12.42 -7.94 4.59
N PRO A 93 -11.79 -6.91 5.18
CA PRO A 93 -10.37 -6.68 4.99
C PRO A 93 -9.59 -7.91 5.48
N PRO A 94 -8.47 -8.28 4.83
CA PRO A 94 -7.62 -9.36 5.33
C PRO A 94 -7.21 -9.09 6.79
N PRO A 95 -7.11 -10.14 7.62
CA PRO A 95 -6.64 -9.95 8.99
C PRO A 95 -5.21 -9.41 8.97
N LEU A 96 -4.92 -8.45 9.84
CA LEU A 96 -3.57 -7.88 9.96
C LEU A 96 -2.61 -8.91 10.61
N THR A 97 -2.02 -9.78 9.79
CA THR A 97 -1.08 -10.82 10.22
C THR A 97 0.23 -10.23 10.74
N SER A 98 1.07 -11.05 11.40
CA SER A 98 2.40 -10.62 11.85
C SER A 98 3.28 -10.10 10.71
N ASP A 99 3.17 -10.70 9.54
CA ASP A 99 3.99 -10.34 8.37
C ASP A 99 3.52 -9.03 7.75
N LEU A 100 2.21 -8.81 7.66
CA LEU A 100 1.67 -7.51 7.25
C LEU A 100 2.03 -6.41 8.25
N ARG A 101 2.09 -6.70 9.56
CA ARG A 101 2.59 -5.74 10.57
C ARG A 101 4.07 -5.41 10.39
N ARG A 102 4.91 -6.41 10.10
CA ARG A 102 6.35 -6.21 9.84
C ARG A 102 6.56 -5.41 8.56
N LEU A 103 5.85 -5.75 7.49
CA LEU A 103 5.89 -5.04 6.22
C LEU A 103 5.56 -3.55 6.42
N ARG A 104 4.43 -3.29 7.08
CA ARG A 104 3.97 -1.94 7.42
C ARG A 104 4.98 -1.15 8.25
N LEU A 105 5.67 -1.82 9.18
CA LEU A 105 6.75 -1.22 9.96
C LEU A 105 7.96 -0.86 9.07
N LEU A 106 8.35 -1.74 8.15
CA LEU A 106 9.49 -1.53 7.25
C LEU A 106 9.29 -0.35 6.31
N ILE A 107 8.05 -0.05 5.92
CA ILE A 107 7.70 1.10 5.07
C ILE A 107 7.32 2.36 5.87
N ALA A 108 7.42 2.32 7.20
CA ALA A 108 7.03 3.38 8.12
C ALA A 108 5.55 3.82 8.04
N ASP A 109 4.67 2.99 7.49
CA ASP A 109 3.23 3.23 7.39
C ASP A 109 2.51 2.90 8.71
N THR A 110 2.94 3.52 9.81
CA THR A 110 2.52 3.10 11.16
C THR A 110 1.34 3.89 11.72
N ASN A 111 1.09 5.10 11.21
CA ASN A 111 0.01 5.97 11.67
C ASN A 111 -1.36 5.40 11.25
N PRO A 112 -2.24 5.00 12.20
CA PRO A 112 -3.52 4.43 11.84
C PRO A 112 -4.50 5.45 11.22
N ALA A 113 -4.32 6.75 11.47
CA ALA A 113 -5.20 7.79 10.93
C ALA A 113 -4.86 8.17 9.47
N ASN A 114 -3.60 7.98 9.06
CA ASN A 114 -3.08 8.40 7.76
C ASN A 114 -2.23 7.28 7.17
N ARG A 115 -2.88 6.15 6.86
CA ARG A 115 -2.22 5.01 6.23
C ARG A 115 -2.03 5.29 4.74
N ILE A 116 -0.85 4.97 4.21
CA ILE A 116 -0.57 5.06 2.78
C ILE A 116 -1.20 3.89 2.04
N PHE A 117 -1.06 2.68 2.60
CA PHE A 117 -1.59 1.46 2.02
C PHE A 117 -2.62 0.80 2.93
N ARG A 118 -3.64 0.25 2.29
CA ARG A 118 -4.66 -0.60 2.91
C ARG A 118 -4.12 -2.00 3.14
N VAL A 119 -4.81 -2.79 3.96
CA VAL A 119 -4.29 -4.10 4.40
C VAL A 119 -4.32 -5.13 3.27
N ASP A 120 -5.31 -5.04 2.38
CA ASP A 120 -5.38 -5.76 1.10
C ASP A 120 -4.17 -5.47 0.21
N GLU A 121 -3.82 -4.20 -0.01
CA GLU A 121 -2.66 -3.79 -0.81
C GLU A 121 -1.35 -4.32 -0.22
N LEU A 122 -1.23 -4.33 1.12
CA LEU A 122 -0.08 -4.94 1.79
C LEU A 122 -0.03 -6.47 1.61
N ALA A 123 -1.18 -7.14 1.58
CA ALA A 123 -1.28 -8.56 1.32
C ALA A 123 -0.90 -8.87 -0.14
N ASP A 124 -1.35 -8.06 -1.09
CA ASP A 124 -0.98 -8.20 -2.50
C ASP A 124 0.53 -8.06 -2.72
N PHE A 125 1.18 -7.07 -2.08
CA PHE A 125 2.64 -6.95 -2.15
C PHE A 125 3.34 -8.17 -1.55
N LEU A 126 2.80 -8.73 -0.46
CA LEU A 126 3.37 -9.90 0.18
C LEU A 126 3.23 -11.15 -0.69
N ASP A 127 2.07 -11.33 -1.33
CA ASP A 127 1.78 -12.47 -2.20
C ASP A 127 2.60 -12.42 -3.50
N LEU A 128 2.74 -11.23 -4.10
CA LEU A 128 3.57 -11.02 -5.29
C LEU A 128 5.03 -11.40 -5.07
N GLU A 129 5.52 -11.24 -3.84
CA GLU A 129 6.91 -11.52 -3.46
C GLU A 129 7.04 -12.87 -2.71
N GLY A 130 6.06 -13.76 -2.89
CA GLY A 130 6.11 -15.14 -2.37
C GLY A 130 6.14 -15.23 -0.85
N GLY A 131 5.57 -14.25 -0.14
CA GLY A 131 5.60 -14.19 1.32
C GLY A 131 6.86 -13.53 1.90
N ASN A 132 7.79 -13.05 1.07
CA ASN A 132 9.00 -12.40 1.57
C ASN A 132 8.72 -10.94 1.97
N VAL A 133 8.61 -10.71 3.28
CA VAL A 133 8.30 -9.41 3.87
C VAL A 133 9.25 -8.29 3.43
N LYS A 134 10.55 -8.58 3.24
CA LYS A 134 11.54 -7.56 2.85
C LYS A 134 11.37 -7.15 1.40
N LEU A 135 11.18 -8.13 0.51
CA LEU A 135 10.92 -7.88 -0.91
C LEU A 135 9.59 -7.14 -1.10
N ALA A 136 8.55 -7.54 -0.39
CA ALA A 136 7.25 -6.89 -0.42
C ALA A 136 7.31 -5.44 0.10
N ALA A 137 8.07 -5.18 1.17
CA ALA A 137 8.34 -3.82 1.63
C ALA A 137 9.14 -2.99 0.60
N ALA A 138 10.13 -3.59 -0.07
CA ALA A 138 10.88 -2.92 -1.14
C ALA A 138 9.98 -2.55 -2.33
N GLN A 139 9.02 -3.42 -2.66
CA GLN A 139 8.03 -3.17 -3.70
C GLN A 139 7.11 -2.00 -3.33
N ALA A 140 6.55 -2.01 -2.12
CA ALA A 140 5.71 -0.94 -1.59
C ALA A 140 6.45 0.42 -1.56
N LEU A 141 7.71 0.45 -1.11
CA LEU A 141 8.55 1.66 -1.16
C LEU A 141 8.76 2.18 -2.59
N GLY A 142 8.89 1.27 -3.57
CA GLY A 142 8.97 1.62 -4.98
C GLY A 142 7.71 2.31 -5.51
N VAL A 143 6.53 1.86 -5.05
CA VAL A 143 5.24 2.50 -5.37
C VAL A 143 5.17 3.90 -4.76
N ILE A 144 5.52 4.07 -3.48
CA ILE A 144 5.58 5.39 -2.81
C ILE A 144 6.52 6.33 -3.56
N ALA A 145 7.73 5.87 -3.91
CA ALA A 145 8.72 6.66 -4.63
C ALA A 145 8.22 7.10 -6.02
N THR A 146 7.39 6.28 -6.67
CA THR A 146 6.79 6.61 -7.97
C THR A 146 5.73 7.69 -7.80
N SER A 147 4.85 7.55 -6.80
CA SER A 147 3.85 8.57 -6.46
C SER A 147 4.50 9.93 -6.15
N GLU A 148 5.59 9.94 -5.38
CA GLU A 148 6.33 11.17 -5.05
C GLU A 148 6.91 11.86 -6.29
N VAL A 149 7.47 11.09 -7.24
CA VAL A 149 7.97 11.64 -8.51
C VAL A 149 6.82 12.23 -9.35
N LEU A 150 5.67 11.56 -9.41
CA LEU A 150 4.50 12.05 -10.13
C LEU A 150 3.96 13.34 -9.50
N ILE A 151 3.85 13.40 -8.18
CA ILE A 151 3.42 14.59 -7.44
C ILE A 151 4.40 15.74 -7.65
N SER A 152 5.70 15.51 -7.51
CA SER A 152 6.73 16.53 -7.75
C SER A 152 6.69 17.05 -9.20
N LYS A 153 6.43 16.17 -10.18
CA LYS A 153 6.26 16.57 -11.58
C LYS A 153 5.04 17.47 -11.79
N VAL A 154 3.92 17.20 -11.11
CA VAL A 154 2.74 18.08 -11.10
C VAL A 154 3.07 19.42 -10.44
N ILE A 155 3.74 19.40 -9.29
CA ILE A 155 4.06 20.61 -8.52
C ILE A 155 5.07 21.52 -9.21
N ARG A 156 6.03 20.99 -10.00
CA ARG A 156 6.91 21.84 -10.84
C ARG A 156 6.15 22.67 -11.89
N THR A 157 4.89 22.34 -12.17
CA THR A 157 4.01 23.17 -13.02
C THR A 157 3.22 24.22 -12.23
N GLN A 158 3.27 24.19 -10.90
CA GLN A 158 2.56 25.07 -9.97
C GLN A 158 3.48 25.45 -8.78
N ASP A 159 4.38 26.43 -8.94
CA ASP A 159 5.18 27.24 -7.98
C ASP A 159 5.42 26.82 -6.50
N LEU A 160 5.28 25.55 -6.14
CA LEU A 160 5.61 24.97 -4.85
C LEU A 160 6.83 24.05 -5.07
N SER A 161 7.80 24.02 -4.15
CA SER A 161 9.00 23.20 -4.36
C SER A 161 9.30 22.40 -3.10
N THR A 162 8.91 21.12 -3.14
CA THR A 162 9.47 20.07 -2.27
C THR A 162 10.35 19.20 -3.16
N ASP A 163 11.55 18.81 -2.68
CA ASP A 163 12.50 18.00 -3.44
C ASP A 163 12.09 16.52 -3.43
N GLY A 164 10.94 16.22 -4.03
CA GLY A 164 10.41 14.87 -4.15
C GLY A 164 11.33 13.93 -4.93
N ALA A 165 12.23 14.49 -5.76
CA ALA A 165 13.25 13.70 -6.44
C ALA A 165 14.27 13.10 -5.45
N LYS A 166 14.73 13.87 -4.45
CA LYS A 166 15.58 13.34 -3.37
C LYS A 166 14.86 12.34 -2.49
N VAL A 167 13.61 12.62 -2.10
CA VAL A 167 12.81 11.68 -1.31
C VAL A 167 12.63 10.36 -2.06
N ALA A 168 12.27 10.41 -3.33
CA ALA A 168 12.13 9.22 -4.15
C ALA A 168 13.45 8.47 -4.38
N ALA A 169 14.60 9.17 -4.41
CA ALA A 169 15.91 8.52 -4.49
C ALA A 169 16.22 7.75 -3.19
N GLU A 170 15.98 8.35 -2.03
CA GLU A 170 16.17 7.73 -0.73
C GLU A 170 15.28 6.49 -0.54
N LEU A 171 14.00 6.59 -0.92
CA LEU A 171 13.08 5.45 -0.88
C LEU A 171 13.53 4.30 -1.78
N ARG A 172 14.08 4.59 -2.97
CA ARG A 172 14.65 3.58 -3.87
C ARG A 172 15.94 2.96 -3.32
N ALA A 173 16.79 3.74 -2.65
CA ALA A 173 17.99 3.23 -1.99
C ALA A 173 17.60 2.26 -0.86
N ARG A 174 16.67 2.65 0.01
CA ARG A 174 16.13 1.77 1.06
C ARG A 174 15.49 0.50 0.50
N ALA A 175 14.78 0.59 -0.62
CA ALA A 175 14.23 -0.58 -1.30
C ALA A 175 15.34 -1.51 -1.85
N ALA A 176 16.45 -0.97 -2.35
CA ALA A 176 17.59 -1.77 -2.80
C ALA A 176 18.25 -2.52 -1.63
N ASP A 177 18.45 -1.85 -0.49
CA ASP A 177 19.01 -2.47 0.71
C ASP A 177 18.14 -3.64 1.21
N LEU A 178 16.80 -3.47 1.19
CA LEU A 178 15.88 -4.54 1.58
C LEU A 178 15.95 -5.75 0.63
N ARG A 179 16.14 -5.52 -0.68
CA ARG A 179 16.33 -6.62 -1.65
C ARG A 179 17.66 -7.33 -1.43
N GLN A 180 18.72 -6.60 -1.14
CA GLN A 180 20.02 -7.19 -0.79
C GLN A 180 19.90 -8.06 0.47
N GLN A 181 19.31 -7.53 1.53
CA GLN A 181 19.09 -8.26 2.78
C GLN A 181 18.15 -9.48 2.65
N ALA A 182 17.32 -9.52 1.61
CA ALA A 182 16.51 -10.69 1.29
C ALA A 182 17.37 -11.77 0.61
N GLY A 183 18.22 -11.38 -0.34
CA GLY A 183 19.13 -12.31 -1.03
C GLY A 183 20.25 -12.85 -0.14
N GLU A 184 20.75 -12.07 0.82
CA GLU A 184 21.73 -12.52 1.82
C GLU A 184 21.13 -13.51 2.83
N GLY A 185 19.80 -13.52 3.01
CA GLY A 185 19.10 -14.43 3.94
C GLY A 185 18.77 -15.81 3.38
N ASP A 186 18.81 -15.99 2.06
CA ASP A 186 18.63 -17.28 1.37
C ASP A 186 19.97 -17.96 1.01
N GLY A 187 21.09 -17.28 1.28
CA GLY A 187 22.44 -17.83 1.13
C GLY A 187 22.81 -18.67 2.34
N ASP A 188 22.75 -19.99 2.19
CA ASP A 188 23.55 -21.02 2.88
C ASP A 188 24.32 -20.53 4.13
N ASP A 189 23.91 -21.00 5.31
CA ASP A 189 24.58 -20.88 6.61
C ASP A 189 25.96 -21.60 6.60
N SER A 190 26.86 -21.15 5.73
CA SER A 190 28.25 -21.53 5.62
C SER A 190 29.12 -20.26 5.63
N VAL A 191 28.91 -19.38 6.61
CA VAL A 191 30.05 -18.65 7.18
C VAL A 191 30.85 -19.63 8.03
N GLY A 192 31.67 -20.43 7.36
CA GLY A 192 32.69 -21.24 8.00
C GLY A 192 33.65 -20.33 8.75
N PHE A 193 33.42 -20.14 10.04
CA PHE A 193 34.48 -19.74 10.95
C PHE A 193 35.43 -20.94 11.05
N ASP A 194 36.56 -20.86 10.35
CA ASP A 194 37.68 -21.75 10.60
C ASP A 194 38.22 -21.42 12.00
N ILE A 195 37.87 -22.26 12.97
CA ILE A 195 38.45 -22.22 14.30
C ILE A 195 39.88 -22.72 14.14
N VAL A 196 40.81 -21.78 13.92
CA VAL A 196 42.23 -22.07 14.04
C VAL A 196 42.50 -22.36 15.51
N ASP A 197 42.75 -23.63 15.84
CA ASP A 197 43.35 -23.98 17.12
C ASP A 197 44.73 -23.32 17.18
N MET A 198 44.83 -22.22 17.91
CA MET A 198 46.12 -21.60 18.20
C MET A 198 46.88 -22.55 19.11
N VAL A 199 47.68 -23.43 18.49
CA VAL A 199 48.74 -24.14 19.19
C VAL A 199 49.63 -23.07 19.85
N HIS A 200 49.44 -22.88 21.15
CA HIS A 200 50.18 -21.89 21.91
C HIS A 200 51.69 -22.19 21.81
N PRO A 201 52.54 -21.21 21.46
CA PRO A 201 53.97 -21.43 21.19
C PRO A 201 54.82 -21.83 22.40
N TRP A 202 54.21 -22.01 23.58
CA TRP A 202 54.89 -22.35 24.83
C TRP A 202 54.89 -23.84 25.18
N ASN A 203 54.33 -24.72 24.33
CA ASN A 203 54.43 -26.18 24.52
C ASN A 203 55.82 -26.76 24.14
N ARG A 204 56.86 -25.94 24.10
CA ARG A 204 58.26 -26.40 24.17
C ARG A 204 58.77 -26.26 25.60
N ARG A 205 58.40 -27.22 26.46
CA ARG A 205 59.18 -27.53 27.67
C ARG A 205 59.24 -29.04 27.89
N GLY A 206 60.35 -29.60 27.40
CA GLY A 206 61.15 -30.64 28.04
C GLY A 206 60.43 -31.89 28.53
N SER A 207 60.38 -32.91 27.68
CA SER A 207 60.50 -34.31 28.13
C SER A 207 61.90 -34.81 27.79
N GLU A 208 62.90 -34.20 28.40
CA GLU A 208 64.20 -34.85 28.63
C GLU A 208 64.40 -34.94 30.14
N ARG A 209 64.82 -36.13 30.59
CA ARG A 209 65.22 -36.55 31.94
C ARG A 209 64.13 -37.18 32.81
N ALA A 210 64.03 -38.50 32.72
CA ALA A 210 64.02 -39.36 33.89
C ALA A 210 64.83 -40.63 33.56
N GLU A 211 66.11 -40.58 33.93
CA GLU A 211 67.04 -41.71 33.96
C GLU A 211 67.25 -42.02 35.45
N PHE A 212 67.18 -43.31 35.86
CA PHE A 212 67.60 -43.88 37.16
C PHE A 212 66.75 -43.51 38.40
N GLU A 213 66.48 -44.33 39.43
CA GLU A 213 66.90 -45.68 39.87
C GLU A 213 66.00 -46.15 41.04
N GLU A 214 66.07 -47.46 41.37
CA GLU A 214 65.74 -48.15 42.64
C GLU A 214 64.27 -48.21 43.10
N ILE A 215 63.70 -49.38 43.43
CA ILE A 215 64.17 -50.49 44.30
C ILE A 215 63.73 -51.85 43.75
#